data_AF-A0A8T3NGM1-F1
#
_entry.id   AF-A0A8T3NGM1-F1
#
_cell.length_a   1.000
_cell.length_b   1.000
_cell.length_c   1.000
_cell.angle_alpha   90.00
_cell.angle_beta   90.00
_cell.angle_gamma   90.00
#
_symmetry.space_group_name_H-M   'P 1'
#
loop_
_entity.id
_entity.type
_entity.pdbx_description
1 polymer ?
#
loop_
_entity_poly.entity_id
_entity_poly.type
_entity_poly.pdbx_seq_one_letter_code
_entity_poly.pdbx_strand_id
1 'polypeptide(L)'
;GRDLGAAADYLDAYQGHVSVADGYGTLVTWATVMQGGFLVNLQGRRFGDESQGYSEFARVVLTQPDGLAWLLFDRRVFDRVQSFQDIQECTAAGAFRHATTIEAFAERAHLPADALGETLATYNRAARGEAPDPFGRQAGPPLDPPFVGVGVLY
;
A
#
# COMPACT_ATOMS: atom_id res chain seq x y z
N GLY A 1 38.06 -2.98 -2.89
CA GLY A 1 37.65 -2.28 -1.66
C GLY A 1 37.15 -0.91 -2.03
N ARG A 2 35.82 -0.73 -2.00
CA ARG A 2 35.05 0.53 -2.09
C ARG A 2 33.62 0.12 -1.78
N ASP A 3 33.17 0.39 -0.55
CA ASP A 3 32.30 1.53 -0.24
C ASP A 3 30.91 1.40 -0.88
N LEU A 4 30.03 0.65 -0.22
CA LEU A 4 28.58 0.87 -0.21
C LEU A 4 28.05 0.46 1.17
N GLY A 5 28.26 1.34 2.15
CA GLY A 5 27.55 1.31 3.44
C GLY A 5 26.13 1.84 3.28
N ALA A 6 25.32 1.19 2.43
CA ALA A 6 23.94 1.57 2.18
C ALA A 6 22.99 0.59 2.92
N ALA A 7 22.36 1.11 3.97
CA ALA A 7 21.08 0.68 4.54
C ALA A 7 20.95 -0.81 4.92
N ALA A 8 21.70 -1.24 5.94
CA ALA A 8 21.39 -2.47 6.66
C ALA A 8 20.31 -2.29 7.76
N ASP A 9 19.78 -1.08 7.95
CA ASP A 9 18.83 -0.75 9.03
C ASP A 9 17.36 -1.09 8.73
N TYR A 10 17.04 -1.62 7.53
CA TYR A 10 15.68 -2.06 7.19
C TYR A 10 15.47 -3.59 7.26
N LEU A 11 16.47 -4.34 7.73
CA LEU A 11 16.40 -5.81 7.80
C LEU A 11 15.71 -6.35 9.06
N ASP A 12 15.42 -5.50 10.04
CA ASP A 12 14.96 -5.93 11.36
C ASP A 12 13.45 -6.23 11.41
N ALA A 13 12.68 -5.77 10.41
CA ALA A 13 11.23 -6.00 10.30
C ALA A 13 10.84 -7.24 9.46
N TYR A 14 11.82 -7.98 8.93
CA TYR A 14 11.60 -9.11 8.01
C TYR A 14 11.64 -10.50 8.67
N GLN A 15 11.54 -10.59 10.00
CA GLN A 15 11.49 -11.87 10.74
C GLN A 15 10.03 -12.31 11.00
N GLY A 16 9.25 -12.48 9.93
CA GLY A 16 7.86 -12.93 10.03
C GLY A 16 7.23 -13.27 8.68
N HIS A 17 7.72 -14.31 8.02
CA HIS A 17 7.13 -14.94 6.83
C HIS A 17 7.12 -14.12 5.52
N VAL A 18 8.24 -14.27 4.80
CA VAL A 18 8.33 -14.25 3.34
C VAL A 18 7.34 -15.29 2.76
N SER A 19 6.08 -14.91 2.55
CA SER A 19 5.09 -15.73 1.81
C SER A 19 4.25 -14.94 0.81
N VAL A 20 4.21 -13.60 0.90
CA VAL A 20 3.39 -12.79 -0.01
C VAL A 20 4.03 -12.64 -1.40
N ALA A 21 5.23 -13.22 -1.59
CA ALA A 21 6.06 -13.08 -2.79
C ALA A 21 5.85 -14.14 -3.88
N ASP A 22 4.98 -15.14 -3.70
CA ASP A 22 4.69 -16.12 -4.77
C ASP A 22 3.18 -16.15 -5.09
N GLY A 23 2.76 -15.32 -6.05
CA GLY A 23 1.42 -15.35 -6.66
C GLY A 23 0.25 -14.75 -5.88
N TYR A 24 0.30 -14.69 -4.54
CA TYR A 24 -0.84 -14.30 -3.71
C TYR A 24 -0.99 -12.78 -3.44
N GLY A 25 0.12 -12.03 -3.32
CA GLY A 25 0.09 -10.57 -3.06
C GLY A 25 -0.58 -9.75 -4.18
N THR A 26 -0.51 -10.28 -5.38
CA THR A 26 -1.15 -9.86 -6.63
C THR A 26 -2.67 -9.69 -6.53
N LEU A 27 -3.38 -10.74 -6.08
CA LEU A 27 -4.84 -10.75 -6.05
C LEU A 27 -5.39 -9.90 -4.91
N VAL A 28 -4.70 -9.93 -3.76
CA VAL A 28 -4.94 -9.02 -2.63
C VAL A 28 -4.91 -7.57 -3.10
N THR A 29 -3.87 -7.19 -3.82
CA THR A 29 -3.68 -5.81 -4.31
C THR A 29 -4.84 -5.37 -5.20
N TRP A 30 -5.21 -6.19 -6.20
CA TRP A 30 -6.30 -5.84 -7.11
C TRP A 30 -7.66 -5.74 -6.40
N ALA A 31 -8.01 -6.72 -5.57
CA ALA A 31 -9.29 -6.75 -4.88
C ALA A 31 -9.47 -5.53 -3.95
N THR A 32 -8.41 -5.14 -3.24
CA THR A 32 -8.41 -3.97 -2.35
C THR A 32 -8.47 -2.66 -3.14
N VAL A 33 -7.71 -2.53 -4.23
CA VAL A 33 -7.71 -1.35 -5.10
C VAL A 33 -9.11 -1.11 -5.67
N MET A 34 -9.80 -2.15 -6.13
CA MET A 34 -11.18 -2.05 -6.64
C MET A 34 -12.18 -1.59 -5.58
N GLN A 35 -11.88 -1.75 -4.29
CA GLN A 35 -12.72 -1.30 -3.18
C GLN A 35 -12.38 0.12 -2.67
N GLY A 36 -11.33 0.73 -3.24
CA GLY A 36 -10.88 2.09 -2.92
C GLY A 36 -9.49 2.19 -2.28
N GLY A 37 -8.73 1.10 -2.19
CA GLY A 37 -7.32 1.17 -1.78
C GLY A 37 -6.42 1.79 -2.83
N PHE A 38 -5.24 2.25 -2.43
CA PHE A 38 -4.19 2.76 -3.34
C PHE A 38 -2.80 2.34 -2.88
N LEU A 39 -1.81 2.42 -3.77
CA LEU A 39 -0.43 2.07 -3.45
C LEU A 39 0.43 3.32 -3.25
N VAL A 40 1.33 3.27 -2.29
CA VAL A 40 2.36 4.30 -2.08
C VAL A 40 3.74 3.68 -2.10
N ASN A 41 4.71 4.40 -2.63
CA ASN A 41 6.11 4.01 -2.55
C ASN A 41 6.69 4.33 -1.16
N LEU A 42 7.97 4.03 -0.96
CA LEU A 42 8.68 4.32 0.30
C LEU A 42 8.78 5.81 0.63
N GLN A 43 8.49 6.70 -0.32
CA GLN A 43 8.39 8.14 -0.11
C GLN A 43 6.97 8.59 0.29
N GLY A 44 6.05 7.65 0.51
CA GLY A 44 4.67 7.93 0.90
C GLY A 44 3.81 8.49 -0.23
N ARG A 45 4.23 8.35 -1.49
CA ARG A 45 3.54 8.92 -2.66
C ARG A 45 2.96 7.83 -3.55
N ARG A 46 1.78 8.10 -4.10
CA ARG A 46 1.25 7.33 -5.25
C ARG A 46 2.15 7.55 -6.47
N PHE A 47 2.22 6.54 -7.33
CA PHE A 47 3.14 6.53 -8.47
C PHE A 47 2.50 6.00 -9.77
N GLY A 48 1.17 5.87 -9.80
CA GLY A 48 0.44 5.50 -11.00
C GLY A 48 -1.05 5.31 -10.74
N ASP A 49 -1.76 4.93 -11.79
CA ASP A 49 -3.16 4.50 -11.71
C ASP A 49 -3.22 3.00 -11.45
N GLU A 50 -3.63 2.64 -10.24
CA GLU A 50 -3.72 1.26 -9.76
C GLU A 50 -4.84 0.46 -10.45
N SER A 51 -5.73 1.12 -11.21
CA SER A 51 -6.86 0.47 -11.89
C SER A 51 -6.51 -0.13 -13.26
N GLN A 52 -5.30 0.11 -13.77
CA GLN A 52 -4.85 -0.37 -15.10
C GLN A 52 -4.67 -1.89 -15.20
N GLY A 53 -4.77 -2.60 -14.09
CA GLY A 53 -4.60 -4.04 -14.01
C GLY A 53 -3.41 -4.41 -13.14
N TYR A 54 -3.50 -5.58 -12.49
CA TYR A 54 -2.46 -6.05 -11.59
C TYR A 54 -1.11 -6.22 -12.30
N SER A 55 -1.09 -6.87 -13.48
CA SER A 55 0.15 -7.22 -14.18
C SER A 55 0.86 -5.97 -14.71
N GLU A 56 0.08 -5.00 -15.17
CA GLU A 56 0.53 -3.71 -15.63
C GLU A 56 1.12 -2.91 -14.47
N PHE A 57 0.42 -2.88 -13.32
CA PHE A 57 0.86 -2.12 -12.16
C PHE A 57 2.06 -2.76 -11.45
N ALA A 58 2.18 -4.09 -11.45
CA ALA A 58 3.35 -4.81 -10.95
C ALA A 58 4.67 -4.30 -11.56
N ARG A 59 4.66 -4.03 -12.89
CA ARG A 59 5.82 -3.44 -13.58
C ARG A 59 6.13 -2.03 -13.09
N VAL A 60 5.12 -1.27 -12.68
CA VAL A 60 5.32 0.08 -12.12
C VAL A 60 5.91 -0.02 -10.71
N VAL A 61 5.47 -0.98 -9.88
CA VAL A 61 6.05 -1.24 -8.56
C VAL A 61 7.54 -1.63 -8.66
N LEU A 62 7.90 -2.46 -9.63
CA LEU A 62 9.30 -2.83 -9.91
C LEU A 62 10.21 -1.64 -10.28
N THR A 63 9.64 -0.50 -10.68
CA THR A 63 10.42 0.73 -10.93
C THR A 63 10.54 1.63 -9.70
N GLN A 64 9.86 1.31 -8.60
CA GLN A 64 10.00 2.01 -7.33
C GLN A 64 11.29 1.59 -6.61
N PRO A 65 11.83 2.45 -5.72
CA PRO A 65 12.98 2.10 -4.90
C PRO A 65 12.78 0.77 -4.17
N ASP A 66 13.77 -0.11 -4.31
CA ASP A 66 13.80 -1.45 -3.72
C ASP A 66 12.69 -2.41 -4.18
N GLY A 67 11.92 -2.06 -5.23
CA GLY A 67 10.78 -2.88 -5.68
C GLY A 67 9.64 -2.95 -4.66
N LEU A 68 9.61 -1.99 -3.73
CA LEU A 68 8.72 -1.98 -2.58
C LEU A 68 7.62 -0.92 -2.70
N ALA A 69 6.42 -1.30 -2.27
CA ALA A 69 5.32 -0.38 -2.06
C ALA A 69 4.46 -0.82 -0.87
N TRP A 70 3.60 0.08 -0.40
CA TRP A 70 2.57 -0.20 0.59
C TRP A 70 1.20 -0.03 -0.04
N LEU A 71 0.37 -1.05 0.09
CA LEU A 71 -1.05 -0.96 -0.21
C LEU A 71 -1.77 -0.39 1.01
N LEU A 72 -2.41 0.78 0.86
CA LEU A 72 -3.14 1.47 1.92
C LEU A 72 -4.64 1.49 1.63
N PHE A 73 -5.45 1.22 2.66
CA PHE A 73 -6.90 1.20 2.60
C PHE A 73 -7.54 1.37 3.99
N ASP A 74 -8.87 1.45 4.06
CA ASP A 74 -9.63 1.60 5.30
C ASP A 74 -10.18 0.26 5.83
N ARG A 75 -10.72 0.29 7.05
CA ARG A 75 -11.37 -0.88 7.66
C ARG A 75 -12.53 -1.43 6.83
N ARG A 76 -13.31 -0.56 6.18
CA ARG A 76 -14.44 -0.97 5.32
C ARG A 76 -13.95 -1.84 4.16
N VAL A 77 -12.83 -1.47 3.53
CA VAL A 77 -12.20 -2.26 2.48
C VAL A 77 -11.69 -3.58 3.05
N PHE A 78 -11.00 -3.57 4.20
CA PHE A 78 -10.52 -4.79 4.85
C PHE A 78 -11.67 -5.77 5.11
N ASP A 79 -12.79 -5.30 5.67
CA ASP A 79 -13.93 -6.14 6.02
C ASP A 79 -14.60 -6.78 4.79
N ARG A 80 -14.46 -6.17 3.61
CA ARG A 80 -14.97 -6.72 2.33
C ARG A 80 -14.07 -7.79 1.73
N VAL A 81 -12.76 -7.71 1.97
CA VAL A 81 -11.77 -8.62 1.36
C VAL A 81 -11.29 -9.72 2.31
N GLN A 82 -11.56 -9.61 3.62
CA GLN A 82 -11.09 -10.57 4.65
C GLN A 82 -11.54 -12.04 4.45
N SER A 83 -12.56 -12.29 3.62
CA SER A 83 -13.01 -13.64 3.29
C SER A 83 -12.15 -14.31 2.22
N PHE A 84 -11.32 -13.57 1.49
CA PHE A 84 -10.40 -14.14 0.51
C PHE A 84 -9.27 -14.88 1.23
N GLN A 85 -8.95 -16.07 0.72
CA GLN A 85 -7.92 -16.95 1.30
C GLN A 85 -6.59 -16.21 1.47
N ASP A 86 -6.17 -15.47 0.44
CA ASP A 86 -4.91 -14.72 0.44
C ASP A 86 -4.85 -13.66 1.56
N ILE A 87 -5.99 -13.03 1.87
CA ILE A 87 -6.09 -12.06 2.98
C ILE A 87 -6.03 -12.78 4.33
N GLN A 88 -6.64 -13.95 4.44
CA GLN A 88 -6.59 -14.76 5.66
C GLN A 88 -5.16 -15.24 5.94
N GLU A 89 -4.44 -15.67 4.90
CA GLU A 89 -3.03 -16.05 5.00
C GLU A 89 -2.14 -14.86 5.40
N CYS A 90 -2.33 -13.70 4.78
CA CYS A 90 -1.64 -12.46 5.18
C CYS A 90 -1.97 -12.05 6.63
N THR A 91 -3.22 -12.26 7.07
CA THR A 91 -3.65 -11.98 8.44
C THR A 91 -2.98 -12.94 9.43
N ALA A 92 -2.97 -14.24 9.12
CA ALA A 92 -2.31 -15.26 9.93
C ALA A 92 -0.79 -15.04 10.03
N ALA A 93 -0.17 -14.50 8.97
CA ALA A 93 1.24 -14.12 8.94
C ALA A 93 1.54 -12.79 9.66
N GLY A 94 0.53 -12.02 10.09
CA GLY A 94 0.74 -10.71 10.72
C GLY A 94 1.26 -9.64 9.74
N ALA A 95 0.96 -9.79 8.45
CA ALA A 95 1.46 -8.89 7.40
C ALA A 95 0.79 -7.50 7.42
N PHE A 96 -0.43 -7.40 7.94
CA PHE A 96 -1.15 -6.13 8.01
C PHE A 96 -0.65 -5.23 9.13
N ARG A 97 -0.55 -3.93 8.82
CA ARG A 97 -0.37 -2.85 9.79
C ARG A 97 -1.71 -2.13 9.94
N HIS A 98 -2.12 -1.92 11.18
CA HIS A 98 -3.34 -1.21 11.54
C HIS A 98 -2.99 0.08 12.28
N ALA A 99 -3.68 1.16 11.98
CA ALA A 99 -3.50 2.44 12.67
C ALA A 99 -4.79 3.25 12.69
N THR A 100 -5.02 4.01 13.77
CA THR A 100 -6.17 4.90 13.91
C THR A 100 -5.97 6.27 13.27
N THR A 101 -4.74 6.60 12.87
CA THR A 101 -4.40 7.83 12.16
C THR A 101 -3.38 7.53 11.05
N ILE A 102 -3.25 8.44 10.08
CA ILE A 102 -2.35 8.24 8.95
C ILE A 102 -0.87 8.40 9.37
N GLU A 103 -0.61 9.26 10.35
CA GLU A 103 0.71 9.47 10.94
C GLU A 103 1.18 8.22 11.68
N ALA A 104 0.28 7.62 12.46
CA ALA A 104 0.55 6.39 13.18
C ALA A 104 0.67 5.18 12.24
N PHE A 105 0.09 5.24 11.03
CA PHE A 105 0.36 4.28 9.97
C PHE A 105 1.75 4.50 9.38
N ALA A 106 2.07 5.75 9.03
CA ALA A 106 3.35 6.13 8.44
C ALA A 106 4.52 5.70 9.34
N GLU A 107 4.42 5.93 10.65
CA GLU A 107 5.42 5.49 11.63
C GLU A 107 5.63 3.96 11.59
N ARG A 108 4.54 3.18 11.62
CA ARG A 108 4.58 1.70 11.57
C ARG A 108 5.07 1.14 10.24
N ALA A 109 4.89 1.88 9.16
CA ALA A 109 5.29 1.53 7.81
C ALA A 109 6.66 2.13 7.42
N HIS A 110 7.30 2.89 8.32
CA HIS A 110 8.53 3.65 8.08
C HIS A 110 8.44 4.60 6.87
N LEU A 111 7.29 5.24 6.68
CA LEU A 111 7.01 6.19 5.61
C LEU A 111 7.07 7.65 6.10
N PRO A 112 7.35 8.63 5.23
CA PRO A 112 7.25 10.05 5.58
C PRO A 112 5.79 10.44 5.86
N ALA A 113 5.47 10.78 7.10
CA ALA A 113 4.10 11.08 7.54
C ALA A 113 3.46 12.24 6.75
N ASP A 114 4.21 13.33 6.52
CA ASP A 114 3.72 14.49 5.77
C ASP A 114 3.34 14.12 4.33
N ALA A 115 4.25 13.44 3.62
CA ALA A 115 4.02 13.04 2.23
C ALA A 115 2.85 12.04 2.10
N LEU A 116 2.71 11.13 3.07
CA LEU A 116 1.60 10.19 3.09
C LEU A 116 0.27 10.89 3.38
N GLY A 117 0.26 11.84 4.33
CA GLY A 117 -0.91 12.65 4.66
C GLY A 117 -1.37 13.49 3.47
N GLU A 118 -0.45 14.13 2.75
CA GLU A 118 -0.73 14.86 1.51
C GLU A 118 -1.31 13.95 0.42
N THR A 119 -0.77 12.74 0.29
CA THR A 119 -1.25 11.74 -0.67
C THR A 119 -2.68 11.29 -0.35
N LEU A 120 -2.97 10.97 0.92
CA LEU A 120 -4.30 10.61 1.38
C LEU A 120 -5.29 11.76 1.17
N ALA A 121 -4.91 12.99 1.52
CA ALA A 121 -5.75 14.16 1.33
C ALA A 121 -6.09 14.38 -0.15
N THR A 122 -5.09 14.22 -1.03
CA THR A 122 -5.28 14.35 -2.49
C THR A 122 -6.21 13.26 -3.02
N TYR A 123 -6.01 12.01 -2.62
CA TYR A 123 -6.90 10.90 -2.98
C TYR A 123 -8.33 11.15 -2.50
N ASN A 124 -8.51 11.57 -1.25
CA ASN A 124 -9.83 11.82 -0.68
C ASN A 124 -10.56 13.02 -1.33
N ARG A 125 -9.84 14.07 -1.76
CA ARG A 125 -10.44 15.15 -2.57
C ARG A 125 -10.94 14.63 -3.91
N ALA A 126 -10.15 13.77 -4.58
CA ALA A 126 -10.55 13.15 -5.83
C ALA A 126 -11.77 12.23 -5.65
N ALA A 127 -11.79 11.43 -4.58
CA ALA A 127 -12.91 10.58 -4.19
C ALA A 127 -14.21 11.36 -3.90
N ARG A 128 -14.09 12.60 -3.39
CA ARG A 128 -15.23 13.51 -3.16
C ARG A 128 -15.65 14.28 -4.43
N GLY A 129 -14.92 14.15 -5.53
CA GLY A 129 -15.17 14.91 -6.77
C GLY A 129 -14.75 16.38 -6.68
N GLU A 130 -13.93 16.76 -5.70
CA GLU A 130 -13.46 18.13 -5.50
C GLU A 130 -12.29 18.50 -6.42
N ALA A 131 -11.56 17.49 -6.91
CA ALA A 131 -10.43 17.64 -7.83
C ALA A 131 -10.29 16.39 -8.71
N PRO A 132 -9.68 16.48 -9.90
CA PRO A 132 -9.32 15.28 -10.67
C PRO A 132 -8.22 14.49 -9.96
N ASP A 133 -8.22 13.17 -10.14
CA ASP A 133 -7.14 12.31 -9.69
C ASP A 133 -5.84 12.61 -10.49
N PRO A 134 -4.67 12.77 -9.85
CA PRO A 134 -3.41 13.07 -10.54
C PRO A 134 -2.99 12.03 -11.58
N PHE A 135 -3.45 10.78 -11.43
CA PHE A 135 -3.12 9.67 -12.33
C PHE A 135 -4.29 9.32 -13.26
N GLY A 136 -5.38 10.10 -13.24
CA GLY A 136 -6.56 9.86 -14.06
C GLY A 136 -7.44 8.70 -13.58
N ARG A 137 -7.16 8.14 -12.38
CA ARG A 137 -7.95 7.07 -11.80
C ARG A 137 -9.34 7.59 -11.40
N GLN A 138 -10.39 6.83 -11.72
CA GLN A 138 -11.68 7.06 -11.07
C GLN A 138 -11.57 6.61 -9.61
N ALA A 139 -11.43 7.58 -8.71
CA ALA A 139 -11.25 7.31 -7.29
C ALA A 139 -12.46 6.54 -6.72
N GLY A 140 -12.18 5.59 -5.84
CA GLY A 140 -13.21 4.93 -5.03
C GLY A 140 -13.76 5.88 -3.96
N PRO A 141 -14.58 5.38 -3.02
CA PRO A 141 -14.99 6.17 -1.86
C PRO A 141 -13.77 6.70 -1.08
N PRO A 142 -13.89 7.87 -0.41
CA PRO A 142 -12.83 8.37 0.46
C PRO A 142 -12.45 7.33 1.51
N LEU A 143 -11.16 7.29 1.86
CA LEU A 143 -10.66 6.45 2.93
C LEU A 143 -10.73 7.20 4.26
N ASP A 144 -11.28 6.52 5.26
CA ASP A 144 -11.38 7.01 6.64
C ASP A 144 -10.66 6.06 7.61
N PRO A 145 -10.17 6.56 8.75
CA PRO A 145 -9.59 5.70 9.78
C PRO A 145 -10.64 4.71 10.36
N PRO A 146 -10.21 3.55 10.88
CA PRO A 146 -8.82 3.10 10.99
C PRO A 146 -8.27 2.58 9.66
N PHE A 147 -7.01 2.93 9.41
CA PHE A 147 -6.25 2.54 8.24
C PHE A 147 -5.66 1.15 8.41
N VAL A 148 -5.62 0.42 7.30
CA VAL A 148 -4.99 -0.88 7.16
C VAL A 148 -4.05 -0.80 5.97
N GLY A 149 -2.89 -1.45 6.08
CA GLY A 149 -2.03 -1.60 4.94
C GLY A 149 -1.12 -2.80 5.03
N VAL A 150 -0.59 -3.19 3.89
CA VAL A 150 0.30 -4.35 3.74
C VAL A 150 1.43 -3.96 2.79
N GLY A 151 2.65 -4.38 3.14
CA GLY A 151 3.81 -4.21 2.28
C GLY A 151 3.71 -5.17 1.10
N VAL A 152 3.93 -4.64 -0.10
CA VAL A 152 4.03 -5.42 -1.33
C VAL A 152 5.46 -5.30 -1.87
N LEU A 153 6.05 -6.45 -2.19
CA LEU A 153 7.37 -6.59 -2.79
C LEU A 153 7.19 -7.33 -4.11
N TYR A 154 7.85 -6.83 -5.16
CA TYR A 154 7.95 -7.50 -6.46
C TYR A 154 9.39 -7.86 -6.80
#